data_AF-A0A9P7J5F5-F1
#
_entry.id   AF-A0A9P7J5F5-F1
#
_cell.length_a   1.000
_cell.length_b   1.000
_cell.length_c   1.000
_cell.angle_alpha   90.00
_cell.angle_beta   90.00
_cell.angle_gamma   90.00
#
_symmetry.space_group_name_H-M   'P 1'
#
loop_
_entity.id
_entity.type
_entity.pdbx_description
1 polymer ?
#
loop_
_entity_poly.entity_id
_entity_poly.type
_entity_poly.pdbx_seq_one_letter_code
_entity_poly.pdbx_strand_id
1 'polypeptide(L)' 'GQHVTNQSVFINTALILWAWTPGQHNPAAKIDMLAFSDTANIHAIPFEICFTRELCAPGK' A
#
# COMPACT_ATOMS: atom_id res chain seq x y z
N GLY A 1 -19.97 10.02 -8.94
CA GLY A 1 -19.10 8.90 -8.54
C GLY A 1 -17.65 9.22 -8.84
N GLN A 2 -17.26 9.22 -10.11
CA GLN A 2 -15.86 9.30 -10.56
C GLN A 2 -15.02 10.43 -9.93
N HIS A 3 -15.57 11.64 -9.84
CA HIS A 3 -14.88 12.78 -9.23
C HIS A 3 -14.49 12.50 -7.77
N VAL A 4 -15.43 11.97 -6.98
CA VAL A 4 -15.19 11.60 -5.58
C VAL A 4 -14.22 10.43 -5.49
N THR A 5 -14.34 9.42 -6.37
CA THR A 5 -13.40 8.29 -6.42
C THR A 5 -11.97 8.74 -6.64
N ASN A 6 -11.74 9.62 -7.63
CA ASN A 6 -10.39 10.11 -7.93
C ASN A 6 -9.81 10.92 -6.77
N GLN A 7 -10.61 11.79 -6.15
CA GLN A 7 -10.17 12.60 -5.01
C GLN A 7 -9.86 11.73 -3.79
N SER A 8 -10.69 10.73 -3.50
CA SER A 8 -10.47 9.80 -2.39
C SER A 8 -9.20 8.99 -2.58
N VAL A 9 -8.95 8.46 -3.78
CA VAL A 9 -7.70 7.73 -4.06
C VAL A 9 -6.50 8.65 -3.87
N PHE A 10 -6.53 9.85 -4.45
CA PHE A 10 -5.43 10.80 -4.36
C PHE A 10 -5.08 11.18 -2.91
N ILE A 11 -6.07 11.60 -2.12
CA ILE A 11 -5.84 12.06 -0.74
C ILE A 11 -5.33 10.91 0.14
N ASN A 12 -5.93 9.72 0.04
CA ASN A 12 -5.48 8.59 0.84
C ASN A 12 -4.06 8.17 0.48
N THR A 13 -3.72 8.09 -0.81
CA THR A 13 -2.36 7.77 -1.25
C THR A 13 -1.36 8.83 -0.80
N ALA A 14 -1.69 10.12 -0.92
CA ALA A 14 -0.81 11.21 -0.48
C ALA A 14 -0.55 11.16 1.03
N LEU A 15 -1.58 10.92 1.85
CA LEU A 15 -1.42 10.83 3.31
C LEU A 15 -0.59 9.61 3.72
N ILE A 16 -0.76 8.47 3.04
CA ILE A 16 0.04 7.27 3.31
C ILE A 16 1.52 7.54 2.99
N LEU A 17 1.80 8.09 1.81
CA LEU A 17 3.18 8.39 1.40
C LEU A 17 3.82 9.53 2.19
N TRP A 18 3.02 10.44 2.73
CA TRP A 18 3.52 11.51 3.62
C TRP A 18 3.91 10.97 5.01
N ALA A 19 3.14 10.04 5.57
CA ALA A 19 3.36 9.54 6.92
C ALA A 19 4.29 8.32 7.00
N TRP A 20 4.42 7.55 5.91
CA TRP A 20 5.22 6.34 5.87
C TRP A 20 6.03 6.25 4.59
N THR A 21 7.28 5.82 4.75
CA THR A 21 8.09 5.39 3.62
C THR A 21 7.72 3.94 3.34
N PRO A 22 7.33 3.58 2.10
CA PRO A 22 7.07 2.18 1.77
C PRO A 22 8.35 1.39 2.04
N GLY A 23 8.30 0.51 3.04
CA GLY A 23 9.44 -0.26 3.48
C GLY A 23 9.89 -1.27 2.41
N GLN A 24 11.07 -1.86 2.62
CA GLN A 24 11.47 -3.03 1.84
C GLN A 24 10.41 -4.13 2.00
N HIS A 25 10.03 -4.71 0.87
CA HIS A 25 9.11 -5.83 0.80
C HIS A 25 9.60 -6.98 1.69
N ASN A 26 8.70 -7.64 2.44
CA ASN A 26 9.06 -8.78 3.27
C ASN A 26 9.72 -9.87 2.39
N PRO A 27 11.04 -10.13 2.53
CA PRO A 27 11.73 -11.06 1.63
C PRO A 27 11.21 -12.50 1.77
N ALA A 28 10.54 -12.83 2.87
CA ALA A 28 9.90 -14.12 3.09
C ALA A 28 8.50 -14.26 2.45
N ALA A 29 7.85 -13.15 2.08
CA ALA A 29 6.46 -13.15 1.61
C ALA A 29 6.27 -12.25 0.38
N LYS A 30 6.87 -12.62 -0.76
CA LYS A 30 6.85 -11.85 -2.04
C LYS A 30 5.42 -11.48 -2.48
N ILE A 31 5.19 -10.19 -2.77
CA ILE A 31 3.94 -9.75 -3.42
C ILE A 31 3.92 -10.26 -4.85
N ASP A 32 2.89 -11.03 -5.21
CA ASP A 32 2.56 -11.35 -6.58
C ASP A 32 1.80 -10.19 -7.23
N MET A 33 2.45 -9.49 -8.15
CA MET A 33 1.88 -8.33 -8.83
C MET A 33 0.76 -8.69 -9.81
N LEU A 34 0.53 -9.98 -10.09
CA LEU A 34 -0.50 -10.48 -10.99
C LEU A 34 -1.63 -11.22 -10.26
N ALA A 35 -1.58 -11.30 -8.93
CA ALA A 35 -2.60 -11.96 -8.14
C ALA A 35 -3.86 -11.08 -8.00
N PHE A 36 -4.80 -11.25 -8.93
CA PHE A 36 -6.12 -10.61 -8.90
C PHE A 36 -7.23 -11.66 -8.95
N SER A 37 -8.41 -11.31 -8.41
CA SER A 37 -9.60 -12.16 -8.49
C SER A 37 -10.10 -12.31 -9.93
N ASP A 38 -10.44 -13.53 -10.34
CA ASP A 38 -11.07 -13.81 -11.63
C ASP A 38 -12.60 -13.68 -11.54
N THR A 39 -13.08 -12.45 -11.37
CA THR A 39 -14.52 -12.13 -11.30
C THR A 39 -14.80 -10.81 -12.00
N ALA A 40 -16.08 -10.49 -12.21
CA ALA A 40 -16.49 -9.22 -12.83
C ALA A 40 -15.95 -7.97 -12.11
N ASN A 41 -15.72 -8.05 -10.79
CA ASN A 41 -15.12 -6.98 -9.99
C ASN A 41 -13.69 -7.37 -9.60
N ILE A 42 -12.74 -7.06 -10.48
CA ILE A 42 -11.32 -7.38 -10.29
C ILE A 42 -10.76 -6.60 -9.10
N HIS A 43 -10.18 -7.31 -8.13
CA HIS A 43 -9.45 -6.75 -7.01
C HIS A 43 -8.21 -7.59 -6.70
N ALA A 44 -7.19 -6.96 -6.11
CA ALA A 44 -5.98 -7.65 -5.71
C ALA A 44 -6.28 -8.67 -4.60
N ILE A 45 -5.62 -9.82 -4.65
CA ILE A 45 -5.63 -10.81 -3.56
C ILE A 45 -4.87 -10.25 -2.35
N PRO A 46 -5.18 -10.66 -1.10
CA PRO A 46 -4.51 -10.13 0.08
C PRO A 46 -2.98 -10.24 0.02
N PHE A 47 -2.32 -9.17 0.43
CA PHE A 47 -0.86 -9.09 0.55
C PHE A 47 -0.47 -8.26 1.78
N GLU A 48 0.80 -8.37 2.18
CA GLU A 48 1.34 -7.67 3.35
C GLU A 48 2.44 -6.68 2.95
N ILE A 49 2.43 -5.51 3.60
CA ILE A 49 3.49 -4.49 3.48
C ILE A 49 3.87 -3.98 4.86
N CYS A 50 5.18 -3.80 5.08
CA CYS A 50 5.71 -3.18 6.28
C CYS A 50 5.91 -1.68 6.05
N PHE A 51 5.13 -0.85 6.75
CA PHE A 51 5.32 0.59 6.74
C PHE A 51 6.32 1.00 7.82
N THR A 52 7.45 1.57 7.41
CA THR A 52 8.45 2.11 8.34
C THR A 52 8.27 3.61 8.47
N ARG A 53 8.27 4.14 9.71
CA ARG A 53 8.38 5.57 9.95
C ARG A 53 9.86 5.95 10.03
N GLU A 54 10.26 6.99 9.30
CA GLU A 54 11.61 7.56 9.40
C GLU A 54 11.90 8.16 10.79
N LEU A 55 10.87 8.36 11.62
CA LEU A 55 10.98 8.91 12.98
C LEU A 55 11.43 7.91 14.05
N CYS A 56 11.59 6.62 13.75
CA CYS A 56 12.24 5.70 14.67
C CYS A 56 13.76 5.86 14.52
N ALA A 57 14.30 6.95 15.07
CA ALA A 57 15.73 7.12 15.26
C ALA A 57 16.27 5.91 16.05
N PRO A 58 17.48 5.41 15.73
CA PRO A 58 18.05 4.22 16.35
C PRO A 58 18.08 4.39 17.86
N GLY A 59 17.58 3.35 18.56
CA GLY A 59 17.73 3.21 19.99
C GLY A 59 19.19 3.44 20.41
N LYS A 60 19.35 4.27 21.44
CA LYS A 60 20.39 4.03 22.43
C LYS A 60 19.84 3.10 23.48
#